data_AF-A0A5S3SCL9-F1
#
_entry.id   AF-A0A5S3SCL9-F1
#
_cell.length_a   1.000
_cell.length_b   1.000
_cell.length_c   1.000
_cell.angle_alpha   90.00
_cell.angle_beta   90.00
_cell.angle_gamma   90.00
#
_symmetry.space_group_name_H-M   'P 1'
#
loop_
_entity.id
_entity.type
_entity.pdbx_description
1 polymer ?
#
loop_
_entity_poly.entity_id
_entity_poly.type
_entity_poly.pdbx_seq_one_letter_code
_entity_poly.pdbx_strand_id
1 'polypeptide(L)'
;QPKQLLRFAGMPRQIMPKGLPFELKSYLELVELTGRCIREDKRGYIKSTHLPLLERVNVSPENWLKLTTQFTRVFHGAVGRPTSQSSYCENLKRKRRTNISNCEKLLA
;
A
#
# COMPACT_ATOMS: atom_id res chain seq x y z
N GLN A 1 3.29 12.32 -16.52
CA GLN A 1 2.47 11.97 -15.34
C GLN A 1 1.00 12.10 -15.75
N PRO A 2 0.06 11.29 -15.23
CA PRO A 2 -1.35 11.40 -15.60
C PRO A 2 -1.93 12.78 -15.27
N LYS A 3 -2.82 13.29 -16.13
CA LYS A 3 -3.47 14.61 -15.97
C LYS A 3 -4.48 14.64 -14.82
N GLN A 4 -5.05 13.50 -14.46
CA GLN A 4 -6.02 13.35 -13.38
C GLN A 4 -5.77 12.02 -12.65
N LEU A 5 -6.01 12.01 -11.34
CA LEU A 5 -5.98 10.81 -10.52
C LEU A 5 -7.28 10.00 -10.71
N LEU A 6 -7.19 8.68 -10.54
CA LEU A 6 -8.37 7.83 -10.52
C LEU A 6 -9.23 8.15 -9.29
N ARG A 7 -10.55 8.22 -9.48
CA ARG A 7 -11.51 8.34 -8.37
C ARG A 7 -11.64 7.01 -7.63
N PHE A 8 -12.07 7.08 -6.38
CA PHE A 8 -12.53 5.91 -5.63
C PHE A 8 -13.83 5.40 -6.23
N ALA A 9 -13.82 4.14 -6.67
CA ALA A 9 -14.94 3.48 -7.34
C ALA A 9 -15.79 2.63 -6.39
N GLY A 10 -15.38 2.54 -5.11
CA GLY A 10 -16.09 1.80 -4.07
C GLY A 10 -15.69 0.34 -4.00
N MET A 11 -16.54 -0.50 -3.43
CA MET A 11 -16.28 -1.93 -3.27
C MET A 11 -16.23 -2.69 -4.60
N PRO A 12 -15.36 -3.71 -4.71
CA PRO A 12 -15.35 -4.61 -5.86
C PRO A 12 -16.74 -5.21 -6.09
N ARG A 13 -17.19 -5.18 -7.35
CA ARG A 13 -18.48 -5.71 -7.80
C ARG A 13 -18.36 -6.19 -9.25
N GLN A 14 -19.30 -7.03 -9.69
CA GLN A 14 -19.25 -7.66 -11.04
C GLN A 14 -19.04 -6.65 -12.17
N ILE A 15 -19.74 -5.51 -12.11
CA ILE A 15 -19.55 -4.39 -13.05
C ILE A 15 -18.86 -3.25 -12.31
N MET A 16 -17.54 -3.14 -12.47
CA MET A 16 -16.76 -2.12 -11.79
C MET A 16 -16.66 -0.84 -12.63
N PRO A 17 -17.12 0.33 -12.12
CA PRO A 17 -16.86 1.59 -12.80
C PRO A 17 -15.36 1.90 -12.77
N LYS A 18 -14.91 2.69 -13.74
CA LYS A 18 -13.49 3.07 -13.86
C LYS A 18 -13.03 3.85 -12.61
N GLY A 19 -12.12 3.25 -11.85
CA GLY A 19 -11.50 3.87 -10.68
C GLY A 19 -10.84 2.86 -9.76
N LEU A 20 -10.42 3.32 -8.59
CA LEU A 20 -9.80 2.46 -7.57
C LEU A 20 -10.88 1.61 -6.90
N PRO A 21 -10.74 0.27 -6.82
CA PRO A 21 -11.71 -0.61 -6.16
C PRO A 21 -11.56 -0.53 -4.63
N PHE A 22 -11.75 0.67 -4.10
CA PHE A 22 -11.67 1.00 -2.69
C PHE A 22 -12.67 2.12 -2.38
N GLU A 23 -13.20 2.13 -1.17
CA GLU A 23 -14.10 3.19 -0.69
C GLU A 23 -13.29 4.37 -0.14
N LEU A 24 -13.72 5.59 -0.46
CA LEU A 24 -13.11 6.81 0.08
C LEU A 24 -13.17 6.82 1.62
N LYS A 25 -14.29 6.40 2.21
CA LYS A 25 -14.43 6.33 3.67
C LYS A 25 -13.39 5.39 4.28
N SER A 26 -13.24 4.18 3.75
CA SER A 26 -12.22 3.23 4.20
C SER A 26 -10.81 3.79 4.04
N TYR A 27 -10.55 4.58 2.99
CA TYR A 27 -9.23 5.20 2.80
C TYR A 27 -8.93 6.24 3.88
N LEU A 28 -9.89 7.13 4.15
CA LEU A 28 -9.73 8.14 5.19
C LEU A 28 -9.57 7.52 6.58
N GLU A 29 -10.34 6.47 6.87
CA GLU A 29 -10.22 5.71 8.11
C GLU A 29 -8.84 5.04 8.23
N LEU A 30 -8.35 4.41 7.17
CA LEU A 30 -7.01 3.82 7.16
C LEU A 30 -5.92 4.86 7.42
N VAL A 31 -6.01 6.05 6.80
CA VAL A 31 -5.07 7.15 6.99
C VAL A 31 -5.10 7.66 8.44
N GLU A 32 -6.29 7.92 8.98
CA GLU A 32 -6.48 8.40 10.35
C GLU A 32 -5.91 7.41 11.38
N LEU A 33 -6.29 6.14 11.27
CA LEU A 33 -5.82 5.10 12.19
C LEU A 33 -4.31 4.88 12.08
N THR A 34 -3.76 4.90 10.86
CA THR A 34 -2.30 4.83 10.65
C THR A 34 -1.57 5.98 11.35
N GLY A 35 -2.09 7.20 11.22
CA GLY A 35 -1.52 8.37 11.91
C GLY A 35 -1.50 8.21 13.43
N ARG A 36 -2.57 7.64 13.99
CA ARG A 36 -2.66 7.31 15.42
C ARG A 36 -1.70 6.21 15.84
N CYS A 37 -1.37 5.25 14.97
CA CYS A 37 -0.36 4.23 15.27
C CYS A 37 1.08 4.75 15.22
N ILE A 38 1.37 5.82 14.47
CA ILE A 38 2.73 6.36 14.34
C ILE A 38 3.12 7.22 15.55
N ARG A 39 2.16 7.94 16.14
CA ARG A 39 2.42 8.93 17.20
C ARG A 39 2.08 8.40 18.59
N GLU A 40 2.94 7.54 19.12
CA GLU A 40 2.82 7.02 20.51
C GLU A 40 2.86 8.11 21.58
N ASP A 41 3.49 9.25 21.28
CA ASP A 41 3.63 10.41 22.16
C ASP A 41 2.36 11.26 22.30
N LYS A 42 1.29 10.93 21.56
CA LYS A 42 0.07 11.75 21.47
C LYS A 42 -1.17 11.07 22.01
N ARG A 43 -2.07 11.91 22.56
CA ARG A 43 -3.41 11.50 22.97
C ARG A 43 -4.16 10.94 21.77
N GLY A 44 -4.74 9.76 21.94
CA GLY A 44 -5.43 9.05 20.86
C GLY A 44 -4.55 8.06 20.11
N TYR A 45 -3.30 7.82 20.56
CA TYR A 45 -2.50 6.68 20.13
C TYR A 45 -3.27 5.37 20.26
N ILE A 46 -3.13 4.52 19.25
CA ILE A 46 -3.66 3.15 19.24
C ILE A 46 -2.55 2.20 18.79
N LYS A 47 -2.52 1.00 19.36
CA LYS A 47 -1.58 -0.04 18.91
C LYS A 47 -1.90 -0.45 17.46
N SER A 48 -0.86 -0.72 16.67
CA SER A 48 -0.98 -1.13 15.26
C SER A 48 -1.85 -2.38 15.04
N THR A 49 -1.97 -3.25 16.04
CA THR A 49 -2.85 -4.42 16.05
C THR A 49 -4.34 -4.07 15.91
N HIS A 50 -4.74 -2.81 16.06
CA HIS A 50 -6.13 -2.35 15.96
C HIS A 50 -6.53 -1.82 14.57
N LEU A 51 -5.93 -2.34 13.49
CA LEU A 51 -6.27 -1.94 12.12
C LEU A 51 -7.01 -3.05 11.35
N PRO A 52 -8.31 -3.28 11.57
CA PRO A 52 -9.10 -4.29 10.84
C PRO A 52 -9.05 -4.14 9.32
N LEU A 53 -8.87 -2.90 8.83
CA LEU A 53 -8.73 -2.63 7.39
C LEU A 53 -7.49 -3.29 6.77
N LEU A 54 -6.48 -3.65 7.57
CA LEU A 54 -5.28 -4.34 7.10
C LEU A 54 -5.53 -5.79 6.69
N GLU A 55 -6.50 -6.46 7.31
CA GLU A 55 -6.92 -7.82 6.91
C GLU A 55 -7.42 -7.81 5.46
N ARG A 56 -8.15 -6.76 5.07
CA ARG A 56 -8.71 -6.61 3.73
C ARG A 56 -7.65 -6.39 2.65
N VAL A 57 -6.53 -5.76 3.00
CA VAL A 57 -5.41 -5.53 2.08
C VAL A 57 -4.32 -6.59 2.19
N ASN A 58 -4.49 -7.56 3.10
CA ASN A 58 -3.57 -8.67 3.36
C ASN A 58 -2.14 -8.19 3.62
N VAL A 59 -1.97 -7.29 4.59
CA VAL A 59 -0.66 -6.80 5.04
C VAL A 59 -0.63 -6.83 6.56
N SER A 60 0.43 -7.37 7.16
CA SER A 60 0.53 -7.37 8.63
C SER A 60 0.66 -5.96 9.20
N PRO A 61 0.18 -5.69 10.43
CA PRO A 61 0.35 -4.39 11.08
C PRO A 61 1.80 -3.89 11.17
N GLU A 62 2.76 -4.79 11.39
CA GLU A 62 4.18 -4.49 11.49
C GLU A 62 4.74 -4.08 10.13
N ASN A 63 4.42 -4.84 9.09
CA ASN A 63 4.79 -4.52 7.72
C ASN A 63 4.16 -3.20 7.29
N TRP A 64 2.88 -2.97 7.61
CA TRP A 64 2.18 -1.73 7.32
C TRP A 64 2.84 -0.51 7.97
N LEU A 65 3.17 -0.60 9.26
CA LEU A 65 3.82 0.52 9.96
C LEU A 65 5.20 0.81 9.37
N LYS A 66 5.97 -0.22 9.02
CA LYS A 66 7.26 -0.06 8.34
C LYS A 66 7.09 0.58 6.97
N LEU A 67 6.12 0.14 6.18
CA LEU A 67 5.82 0.69 4.87
C LEU A 67 5.43 2.17 4.96
N THR A 68 4.58 2.54 5.91
CA THR A 68 4.05 3.91 6.03
C THR A 68 5.04 4.91 6.64
N THR A 69 6.04 4.44 7.38
CA THR A 69 7.07 5.29 8.01
C THR A 69 8.41 5.29 7.28
N GLN A 70 8.75 4.22 6.57
CA GLN A 70 10.08 4.00 6.00
C GLN A 70 10.05 3.67 4.50
N PHE A 71 8.95 3.95 3.80
CA PHE A 71 8.75 3.58 2.39
C PHE A 71 9.98 3.86 1.51
N THR A 72 10.48 5.10 1.55
CA THR A 72 11.59 5.58 0.72
C THR A 72 12.96 5.10 1.20
N ARG A 73 13.07 4.60 2.43
CA ARG A 73 14.28 3.95 2.94
C ARG A 73 14.35 2.48 2.53
N VAL A 74 13.20 1.83 2.41
CA VAL A 74 13.08 0.42 2.05
C VAL A 74 13.13 0.22 0.53
N PHE A 75 12.52 1.14 -0.22
CA PHE A 75 12.38 1.02 -1.67
C PHE A 75 13.07 2.17 -2.40
N HIS A 76 13.87 1.81 -3.40
CA HIS A 76 14.66 2.74 -4.22
C HIS A 76 14.29 2.67 -5.71
N GLY A 77 13.04 2.32 -6.02
CA GLY A 77 12.61 2.07 -7.40
C GLY A 77 11.19 1.52 -7.50
N ALA A 78 10.93 0.70 -8.52
CA ALA A 78 9.62 0.07 -8.70
C ALA A 78 9.27 -0.85 -7.51
N VAL A 79 7.99 -0.85 -7.15
CA VAL A 79 7.41 -1.60 -6.03
C VAL A 79 6.10 -2.22 -6.52
N GLY A 80 5.84 -3.47 -6.16
CA GLY A 80 4.60 -4.14 -6.53
C GLY A 80 4.75 -5.66 -6.53
N ARG A 81 3.77 -6.34 -7.13
CA ARG A 81 3.81 -7.81 -7.26
C ARG A 81 5.04 -8.26 -8.06
N PRO A 82 5.70 -9.37 -7.70
CA PRO A 82 6.88 -9.86 -8.42
C PRO A 82 6.64 -10.07 -9.92
N THR A 83 5.44 -10.51 -10.29
CA THR A 83 5.01 -10.65 -11.69
C THR A 83 4.99 -9.30 -12.41
N SER A 84 4.34 -8.30 -11.85
CA SER A 84 4.30 -6.93 -12.40
C SER A 84 5.69 -6.29 -12.49
N GLN A 85 6.56 -6.53 -11.51
CA GLN A 85 7.95 -6.04 -11.54
C GLN A 85 8.78 -6.71 -12.64
N SER A 86 8.52 -7.99 -12.92
CA SER A 86 9.21 -8.72 -13.98
C SER A 86 8.82 -8.14 -15.35
N SER A 87 7.52 -7.98 -15.61
CA SER A 87 7.02 -7.31 -16.81
C SER A 87 7.54 -5.87 -16.93
N TYR A 88 7.63 -5.13 -15.82
CA TYR A 88 8.18 -3.77 -15.81
C TYR A 88 9.68 -3.75 -16.21
N CYS A 89 10.48 -4.68 -15.69
CA CYS A 89 11.91 -4.76 -16.02
C CYS A 89 12.13 -5.17 -17.47
N GLU A 90 11.35 -6.12 -18.00
CA GLU A 90 11.39 -6.53 -19.40
C GLU A 90 11.06 -5.36 -20.34
N ASN A 91 9.96 -4.65 -20.07
CA ASN A 91 9.53 -3.50 -20.88
C ASN A 91 10.58 -2.37 -20.90
N LEU A 92 11.32 -2.20 -19.80
CA LEU A 92 12.38 -1.19 -19.70
C LEU A 92 13.78 -1.71 -20.05
N LYS A 93 13.89 -2.97 -20.54
CA LYS A 93 15.16 -3.63 -20.87
C LYS A 93 16.17 -3.62 -19.70
N ARG A 94 15.68 -3.67 -18.46
CA ARG A 94 16.49 -3.70 -17.24
C ARG A 94 16.83 -5.14 -16.86
N LYS A 95 18.12 -5.43 -16.70
CA LYS A 95 18.59 -6.77 -16.28
C LYS A 95 18.33 -7.07 -14.79
N ARG A 96 18.33 -6.04 -13.93
CA ARG A 96 18.17 -6.21 -12.47
C ARG A 96 16.74 -5.90 -12.02
N ARG A 97 16.16 -6.84 -11.27
CA ARG A 97 14.88 -6.68 -10.59
C ARG A 97 15.12 -6.19 -9.16
N THR A 98 15.32 -4.87 -9.01
CA THR A 98 15.51 -4.26 -7.68
C THR A 98 14.22 -4.38 -6.86
N ASN A 99 14.33 -4.34 -5.53
CA ASN A 99 13.21 -4.37 -4.59
C ASN A 99 12.32 -5.65 -4.54
N ILE A 100 12.52 -6.66 -5.39
CA ILE A 100 11.70 -7.90 -5.36
C ILE A 100 11.65 -8.52 -3.97
N SER A 101 12.81 -8.77 -3.34
CA SER A 101 12.85 -9.40 -2.02
C SER A 101 12.14 -8.56 -0.94
N ASN A 102 12.24 -7.23 -1.02
CA ASN A 102 11.53 -6.35 -0.09
C ASN A 102 10.02 -6.35 -0.36
N CYS A 103 9.60 -6.44 -1.62
CA CYS A 103 8.19 -6.54 -1.98
C CYS A 103 7.58 -7.86 -1.48
N GLU A 104 8.28 -8.97 -1.67
CA GLU A 104 7.84 -10.29 -1.17
C GLU A 104 7.73 -10.33 0.35
N LYS A 105 8.61 -9.65 1.07
CA LYS A 105 8.61 -9.63 2.54
C LYS A 105 7.59 -8.68 3.14
N LEU A 106 7.31 -7.54 2.49
CA LEU A 106 6.56 -6.43 3.10
C LEU A 106 5.17 -6.23 2.51
N LEU A 107 4.89 -6.73 1.30
CA LEU A 107 3.59 -6.59 0.64
C LEU A 107 2.79 -7.91 0.62
N ALA A 108 3.30 -8.97 1.25
CA ALA A 108 2.68 -10.29 1.33
C ALA A 108 1.94 -10.49 2.66
#